data_AF-A0A0G1N5H5-F1
#
_entry.id   AF-A0A0G1N5H5-F1
#
_cell.length_a   1.000
_cell.length_b   1.000
_cell.length_c   1.000
_cell.angle_alpha   90.00
_cell.angle_beta   90.00
_cell.angle_gamma   90.00
#
_symmetry.space_group_name_H-M   'P 1'
#
loop_
_entity.id
_entity.type
_entity.pdbx_description
1 polymer ?
#
loop_
_entity_poly.entity_id
_entity_poly.type
_entity_poly.pdbx_seq_one_letter_code
_entity_poly.pdbx_strand_id
1 'polypeptide(L)'
;MQLQTTTIVRNRGQLTIPESIRDRLEWTAPGSVVTVAQVGVDKIIIKPHAADKKRVDWNKLWRNIELARSHKGTYAGSLSRFIAADRESRR
;
A
#
# COMPACT_ATOMS: atom_id res chain seq x y z
N MET A 1 -5.42 -26.79 12.61
CA MET A 1 -6.43 -26.68 13.68
C MET A 1 -7.29 -25.44 13.41
N GLN A 2 -8.61 -25.62 13.35
CA GLN A 2 -9.56 -24.50 13.28
C GLN A 2 -9.70 -23.91 14.68
N LEU A 3 -9.42 -22.62 14.84
CA LEU A 3 -9.56 -21.91 16.11
C LEU A 3 -10.91 -21.20 16.11
N GLN A 4 -11.76 -21.52 17.09
CA GLN A 4 -13.06 -20.88 17.28
C GLN A 4 -13.11 -20.25 18.67
N THR A 5 -13.59 -19.02 18.73
CA THR A 5 -13.75 -18.27 19.98
C THR A 5 -15.05 -17.48 19.92
N THR A 6 -15.69 -17.30 21.07
CA THR A 6 -16.91 -16.50 21.20
C THR A 6 -16.54 -15.13 21.77
N THR A 7 -17.11 -14.06 21.21
CA THR A 7 -16.95 -12.69 21.74
C THR A 7 -18.28 -11.98 21.69
N ILE A 8 -18.41 -10.93 22.50
CA ILE A 8 -19.60 -10.08 22.54
C ILE A 8 -19.36 -8.87 21.63
N VAL A 9 -20.40 -8.47 20.89
CA VAL A 9 -20.41 -7.20 20.17
C VAL A 9 -20.63 -6.08 21.18
N ARG A 10 -19.67 -5.19 21.31
CA ARG A 10 -19.72 -4.04 22.24
C ARG A 10 -20.56 -2.91 21.65
N ASN A 11 -20.78 -1.88 22.48
CA ASN A 11 -21.43 -0.64 22.05
C ASN A 11 -20.81 -0.11 20.75
N ARG A 12 -21.67 0.45 19.89
CA ARG A 12 -21.30 0.95 18.55
C ARG A 12 -20.85 -0.14 17.57
N GLY A 13 -21.25 -1.40 17.79
CA GLY A 13 -20.99 -2.49 16.84
C GLY A 13 -19.52 -2.95 16.81
N GLN A 14 -18.74 -2.64 17.86
CA GLN A 14 -17.33 -3.00 17.91
C GLN A 14 -17.15 -4.47 18.29
N LEU A 15 -16.29 -5.18 17.55
CA LEU A 15 -15.91 -6.55 17.86
C LEU A 15 -14.40 -6.61 18.12
N THR A 16 -14.02 -7.12 19.29
CA THR A 16 -12.60 -7.33 19.63
C THR A 16 -12.14 -8.65 19.04
N ILE A 17 -11.04 -8.62 18.27
CA ILE A 17 -10.37 -9.85 17.81
C ILE A 17 -9.52 -10.39 18.97
N PRO A 18 -9.82 -11.60 19.50
CA PRO A 18 -9.05 -12.17 20.61
C PRO A 18 -7.58 -12.37 20.27
N GLU A 19 -6.73 -12.25 21.29
CA GLU A 19 -5.27 -12.35 21.17
C GLU A 19 -4.81 -13.64 20.46
N SER A 20 -5.44 -14.76 20.79
CA SER A 20 -5.17 -16.07 20.16
C SER A 20 -5.36 -16.10 18.64
N ILE A 21 -6.21 -15.23 18.09
CA ILE A 21 -6.35 -15.03 16.63
C ILE A 21 -5.32 -14.02 16.13
N ARG A 22 -5.05 -12.95 16.89
CA ARG A 22 -4.13 -11.89 16.48
C ARG A 22 -2.70 -12.36 16.33
N ASP A 23 -2.24 -13.22 17.23
CA ASP A 23 -0.87 -13.76 17.21
C ASP A 23 -0.55 -14.60 15.96
N ARG A 24 -1.58 -15.02 15.22
CA ARG A 24 -1.45 -15.83 14.01
C ARG A 24 -1.61 -15.04 12.71
N LEU A 25 -2.05 -13.78 12.80
CA LEU A 25 -2.45 -12.96 11.64
C LEU A 25 -1.87 -11.55 11.74
N GLU A 26 -0.79 -11.29 11.00
CA GLU A 26 -0.07 -10.00 11.03
C GLU A 26 -0.96 -8.78 10.76
N TRP A 27 -1.98 -8.93 9.90
CA TRP A 27 -2.88 -7.84 9.52
C TRP A 27 -3.90 -7.46 10.59
N THR A 28 -3.89 -8.13 11.75
CA THR A 28 -4.77 -7.81 12.88
C THR A 28 -4.13 -6.87 13.90
N ALA A 29 -2.94 -6.34 13.61
CA ALA A 29 -2.27 -5.34 14.43
C ALA A 29 -3.13 -4.06 14.56
N PRO A 30 -3.10 -3.37 15.71
CA PRO A 30 -3.81 -2.11 15.88
C PRO A 30 -3.48 -1.10 14.76
N GLY A 31 -4.50 -0.44 14.21
CA GLY A 31 -4.36 0.51 13.10
C GLY A 31 -4.35 -0.11 11.70
N SER A 32 -4.41 -1.44 11.58
CA SER A 32 -4.53 -2.11 10.27
C SER A 32 -5.88 -1.86 9.62
N VAL A 33 -5.87 -1.60 8.32
CA VAL A 33 -7.09 -1.41 7.52
C VAL A 33 -7.63 -2.77 7.09
N VAL A 34 -8.92 -3.00 7.30
CA VAL A 34 -9.60 -4.26 6.96
C VAL A 34 -10.81 -4.01 6.07
N THR A 35 -11.11 -4.98 5.21
CA THR A 35 -12.37 -5.04 4.47
C THR A 35 -13.32 -5.96 5.22
N VAL A 36 -14.53 -5.47 5.48
CA VAL A 36 -15.62 -6.22 6.09
C VAL A 36 -16.69 -6.47 5.03
N ALA A 37 -17.01 -7.73 4.76
CA ALA A 37 -18.02 -8.09 3.76
C ALA A 37 -19.01 -9.12 4.33
N GLN A 38 -20.30 -8.89 4.09
CA GLN A 38 -21.33 -9.88 4.33
C GLN A 38 -21.34 -10.88 3.16
N VAL A 39 -21.10 -12.16 3.45
CA VAL A 39 -21.05 -13.23 2.44
C VAL A 39 -22.22 -14.19 2.52
N GLY A 40 -23.13 -13.97 3.46
CA GLY A 40 -24.37 -14.71 3.66
C GLY A 40 -25.20 -14.06 4.75
N VAL A 41 -26.38 -14.64 5.04
CA VAL A 41 -27.33 -14.07 6.01
C VAL A 41 -26.67 -13.84 7.38
N ASP A 42 -25.93 -14.83 7.88
CA ASP A 42 -25.34 -14.81 9.22
C ASP A 42 -23.79 -14.84 9.20
N LYS A 43 -23.18 -14.44 8.08
CA LYS A 43 -21.73 -14.58 7.90
C LYS A 43 -21.10 -13.29 7.41
N ILE A 44 -20.18 -12.79 8.23
CA ILE A 44 -19.27 -11.69 7.87
C ILE A 44 -17.87 -12.26 7.74
N ILE A 45 -17.18 -11.88 6.67
CA ILE A 45 -15.75 -12.13 6.49
C ILE A 45 -15.00 -10.82 6.68
N ILE A 46 -13.99 -10.86 7.55
CA ILE A 46 -13.03 -9.79 7.74
C ILE A 46 -11.71 -10.26 7.11
N LYS A 47 -11.17 -9.46 6.21
CA LYS A 47 -9.90 -9.73 5.55
C LYS A 47 -9.03 -8.47 5.57
N PRO A 48 -7.70 -8.59 5.47
CA PRO A 48 -6.85 -7.41 5.29
C PRO A 48 -7.38 -6.62 4.11
N HIS A 49 -7.45 -5.30 4.25
CA HIS A 49 -7.69 -4.45 3.11
C HIS A 49 -6.43 -4.52 2.25
N ALA A 50 -6.41 -5.47 1.33
CA ALA A 50 -5.63 -5.33 0.15
C ALA A 50 -6.20 -4.10 -0.58
N ALA A 51 -5.72 -2.91 -0.23
CA ALA A 51 -5.15 -2.13 -1.30
C ALA A 51 -4.22 -3.14 -1.94
N ASP A 52 -4.57 -3.67 -3.11
CA ASP A 52 -3.66 -4.48 -3.90
C ASP A 52 -2.28 -3.93 -3.59
N LYS A 53 -1.34 -4.75 -3.11
CA LYS A 53 0.07 -4.39 -3.27
C LYS A 53 0.12 -4.16 -4.76
N LYS A 54 -0.10 -2.92 -5.22
CA LYS A 54 -0.37 -2.59 -6.62
C LYS A 54 0.90 -3.10 -7.22
N ARG A 55 0.83 -4.30 -7.82
CA ARG A 55 2.03 -5.00 -8.24
C ARG A 55 2.62 -4.01 -9.18
N VAL A 56 3.74 -3.42 -8.78
CA VAL A 56 4.32 -2.32 -9.54
C VAL A 56 4.49 -2.92 -10.91
N ASP A 57 3.78 -2.36 -11.88
CA ASP A 57 3.89 -2.81 -13.26
C ASP A 57 5.25 -2.30 -13.73
N TRP A 58 6.26 -3.12 -13.47
CA TRP A 58 7.65 -2.81 -13.78
C TRP A 58 7.83 -2.54 -15.27
N ASN A 59 7.06 -3.22 -16.12
CA ASN A 59 7.09 -2.98 -17.56
C ASN A 59 6.56 -1.58 -17.89
N LYS A 60 5.42 -1.18 -17.30
CA LYS A 60 4.90 0.18 -17.45
C LYS A 60 5.86 1.24 -16.92
N LEU A 61 6.49 0.99 -15.77
CA LEU A 61 7.45 1.90 -15.16
C LEU A 61 8.67 2.12 -16.08
N TRP A 62 9.29 1.02 -16.54
CA TRP A 62 10.45 1.10 -17.43
C TRP A 62 10.11 1.76 -18.76
N ARG A 63 8.96 1.43 -19.35
CA ARG A 63 8.49 2.09 -20.58
C ARG A 63 8.32 3.60 -20.41
N ASN A 64 7.79 4.04 -19.26
CA ASN A 64 7.65 5.47 -18.98
C ASN A 64 9.01 6.16 -18.79
N ILE A 65 9.98 5.49 -18.15
CA ILE A 65 11.36 6.00 -18.01
C ILE A 65 12.01 6.15 -19.39
N GLU A 66 11.88 5.15 -20.26
CA GLU A 66 12.39 5.20 -21.62
C GLU A 66 11.74 6.32 -22.44
N LEU A 67 10.41 6.46 -22.35
CA LEU A 67 9.67 7.54 -23.00
C LEU A 67 10.19 8.91 -22.55
N ALA A 68 10.32 9.12 -21.24
CA ALA A 68 10.86 10.35 -20.66
C ALA A 68 12.28 10.66 -21.17
N ARG A 69 13.14 9.64 -21.31
CA ARG A 69 14.50 9.79 -21.85
C ARG A 69 14.53 10.03 -23.36
N SER A 70 13.51 9.56 -24.09
CA SER A 70 13.41 9.75 -25.55
C SER A 70 13.10 11.20 -25.93
N HIS A 71 12.44 11.94 -25.03
CA HIS A 71 12.22 13.37 -25.19
C HIS A 71 13.54 14.12 -25.03
N LYS A 72 14.20 14.39 -26.15
CA LYS A 72 15.35 15.30 -26.20
C LYS A 72 14.84 16.72 -26.00
N GLY A 73 15.25 17.35 -24.90
CA GLY A 73 15.01 18.79 -24.70
C GLY A 73 15.71 19.61 -25.79
N THR A 74 15.27 20.85 -25.99
CA THR A 74 15.92 21.83 -26.88
C THR A 74 17.35 22.16 -26.44
N TYR A 75 17.67 21.94 -25.16
CA TYR A 75 19.00 22.12 -24.61
C TYR A 75 19.87 20.87 -24.84
N ALA A 76 20.78 20.94 -25.81
CA ALA A 76 21.79 19.91 -26.10
C ALA A 76 23.04 20.05 -25.22
N GLY A 77 22.85 20.20 -23.91
CA GLY A 77 23.95 20.38 -22.95
C GLY A 77 24.07 19.22 -21.96
N SER A 78 25.19 19.17 -21.25
CA SER A 78 25.40 18.19 -20.19
C SER A 78 24.59 18.59 -18.95
N LEU A 79 23.78 17.66 -18.43
CA LEU A 79 23.03 17.83 -17.18
C LEU A 79 23.96 18.13 -16.00
N SER A 80 25.13 17.49 -15.96
CA SER A 80 26.16 17.77 -14.95
C SER A 80 26.67 19.21 -15.03
N ARG A 81 26.82 19.78 -16.22
CA ARG A 81 27.18 21.19 -16.41
C ARG A 81 26.09 22.15 -15.94
N PHE A 82 24.82 21.84 -16.23
CA PHE A 82 23.68 22.62 -15.75
C PHE A 82 23.62 22.65 -14.22
N ILE A 83 23.77 21.49 -13.57
CA ILE A 83 23.76 21.39 -12.10
C ILE A 83 24.94 22.14 -11.48
N ALA A 84 26.13 22.05 -12.08
CA ALA A 84 27.30 22.80 -11.61
C ALA A 84 27.05 24.33 -11.68
N ALA A 85 26.54 24.81 -12.82
CA ALA A 85 26.25 26.24 -13.02
C ALA A 85 25.13 26.76 -12.09
N ASP A 86 24.05 25.99 -11.87
CA ASP A 86 22.99 26.37 -10.92
C ASP A 86 23.53 26.46 -9.48
N ARG A 87 24.48 25.60 -9.10
CA ARG A 87 25.09 25.61 -7.76
C ARG A 87 26.11 26.73 -7.59
N GLU A 88 26.89 27.03 -8.61
CA GLU A 88 27.89 28.12 -8.59
C GLU A 88 27.22 29.49 -8.64
N SER A 89 26.10 29.65 -9.37
CA SER A 89 25.40 30.93 -9.48
C SER A 89 24.61 31.37 -8.23
N ARG A 90 24.49 30.49 -7.22
CA ARG A 90 23.82 30.79 -5.93
C ARG A 90 24.80 31.06 -4.78
N ARG A 91 26.08 31.30 -5.08
CA ARG A 91 27.07 31.89 -4.16
C ARG A 91 27.30 33.34 -4.51
#